data_AF-A0A524PKT5-F1
#
_entry.id   AF-A0A524PKT5-F1
#
_cell.length_a   1.000
_cell.length_b   1.000
_cell.length_c   1.000
_cell.angle_alpha   90.00
_cell.angle_beta   90.00
_cell.angle_gamma   90.00
#
_symmetry.space_group_name_H-M   'P 1'
#
loop_
_entity.id
_entity.type
_entity.pdbx_description
1 polymer ?
#
loop_
_entity_poly.entity_id
_entity_poly.type
_entity_poly.pdbx_seq_one_letter_code
_entity_poly.pdbx_strand_id
1 'polypeptide(L)'
;MTILDKTPADVALELTEFARAHGLMLANGECLKTHAAKYLALGHCPCVESREACPCSDVLSDVEKTGRCECGILFDPERLCTLKGRRGDH
;
A
#
# COMPACT_ATOMS: atom_id res chain seq x y z
N MET A 1 6.76 -12.85 -20.12
CA MET A 1 6.34 -13.53 -18.86
C MET A 1 4.83 -13.47 -18.83
N THR A 2 4.18 -14.61 -18.66
CA THR A 2 2.74 -14.83 -18.81
C THR A 2 1.95 -13.97 -17.85
N ILE A 3 0.94 -13.26 -18.38
CA ILE A 3 -0.15 -12.63 -17.65
C ILE A 3 -0.93 -13.78 -16.99
N LEU A 4 -0.43 -14.28 -15.86
CA LEU A 4 -1.15 -15.27 -15.07
C LEU A 4 -2.31 -14.54 -14.40
N ASP A 5 -3.45 -15.21 -14.37
CA ASP A 5 -4.75 -14.87 -13.78
C ASP A 5 -4.64 -14.34 -12.35
N LYS A 6 -4.07 -13.15 -12.18
CA LYS A 6 -3.84 -12.56 -10.87
C LYS A 6 -5.16 -11.99 -10.40
N THR A 7 -5.74 -12.64 -9.39
CA THR A 7 -7.02 -12.22 -8.84
C THR A 7 -6.82 -11.08 -7.83
N PRO A 8 -7.85 -10.26 -7.54
CA PRO A 8 -7.72 -9.25 -6.50
C PRO A 8 -7.42 -9.85 -5.12
N ALA A 9 -7.75 -11.12 -4.90
CA ALA A 9 -7.40 -11.85 -3.68
C ALA A 9 -5.89 -12.17 -3.61
N ASP A 10 -5.27 -12.51 -4.75
CA ASP A 10 -3.84 -12.77 -4.84
C ASP A 10 -3.02 -11.50 -4.51
N VAL A 11 -3.41 -10.37 -5.13
CA VAL A 11 -2.82 -9.06 -4.83
C VAL A 11 -3.00 -8.68 -3.36
N ALA A 12 -4.18 -8.93 -2.79
CA ALA A 12 -4.43 -8.67 -1.37
C ALA A 12 -3.57 -9.56 -0.46
N LEU A 13 -3.34 -10.81 -0.84
CA LEU A 13 -2.48 -11.74 -0.10
C LEU A 13 -1.03 -11.27 -0.12
N GLU A 14 -0.48 -10.93 -1.28
CA GLU A 14 0.89 -10.41 -1.40
C GLU A 14 1.07 -9.12 -0.59
N LEU A 15 0.10 -8.20 -0.64
CA LEU A 15 0.12 -6.99 0.16
C LEU A 15 0.08 -7.30 1.66
N THR A 16 -0.63 -8.36 2.07
CA THR A 16 -0.68 -8.83 3.46
C THR A 16 0.65 -9.41 3.91
N GLU A 17 1.28 -10.24 3.07
CA GLU A 17 2.59 -10.82 3.36
C GLU A 17 3.66 -9.74 3.43
N PHE A 18 3.63 -8.78 2.50
CA PHE A 18 4.52 -7.62 2.51
C PHE A 18 4.32 -6.77 3.76
N ALA A 19 3.06 -6.47 4.11
CA ALA A 19 2.75 -5.70 5.31
C ALA A 19 3.30 -6.41 6.56
N ARG A 20 3.07 -7.71 6.68
CA ARG A 20 3.55 -8.51 7.81
C ARG A 20 5.09 -8.57 7.88
N ALA A 21 5.76 -8.71 6.75
CA ALA A 21 7.21 -8.75 6.68
C ALA A 21 7.87 -7.44 7.13
N HIS A 22 7.18 -6.31 6.91
CA HIS A 22 7.70 -4.98 7.20
C HIS A 22 7.04 -4.29 8.41
N GLY A 23 6.16 -4.98 9.15
CA GLY A 23 5.46 -4.40 10.30
C GLY A 23 4.38 -3.36 9.94
N LEU A 24 3.93 -3.34 8.69
CA LEU A 24 2.92 -2.41 8.21
C LEU A 24 1.50 -2.93 8.46
N MET A 25 0.54 -2.02 8.40
CA MET A 25 -0.88 -2.32 8.38
C MET A 25 -1.49 -2.07 7.00
N LEU A 26 -2.56 -2.81 6.73
CA LEU A 26 -3.36 -2.67 5.53
C LEU A 26 -4.60 -1.83 5.81
N ALA A 27 -5.07 -1.11 4.79
CA ALA A 27 -6.39 -0.51 4.79
C ALA A 27 -7.49 -1.57 4.95
N ASN A 28 -8.70 -1.12 5.28
CA ASN A 28 -9.83 -2.02 5.45
C ASN A 28 -10.06 -2.89 4.19
N GLY A 29 -10.70 -4.04 4.39
CA GLY A 29 -10.87 -5.03 3.32
C GLY A 29 -11.61 -4.52 2.09
N GLU A 30 -12.50 -3.52 2.22
CA GLU A 30 -13.22 -2.94 1.09
C GLU A 30 -12.32 -2.03 0.23
N CYS A 31 -11.52 -1.19 0.88
CA CYS A 31 -10.50 -0.38 0.22
C CYS A 31 -9.45 -1.25 -0.47
N LEU A 32 -9.00 -2.32 0.20
CA LEU A 32 -8.02 -3.26 -0.35
C LEU A 32 -8.56 -3.97 -1.59
N LYS A 33 -9.79 -4.49 -1.54
CA LYS A 33 -10.46 -5.13 -2.69
C LYS A 33 -10.62 -4.17 -3.86
N THR A 34 -11.08 -2.95 -3.60
CA THR A 34 -11.27 -1.92 -4.62
C THR A 34 -9.95 -1.54 -5.26
N HIS A 35 -8.89 -1.39 -4.46
CA HIS A 35 -7.55 -1.09 -4.97
C HIS A 35 -7.01 -2.23 -5.82
N ALA A 36 -7.09 -3.47 -5.34
CA ALA A 36 -6.62 -4.64 -6.07
C ALA A 36 -7.33 -4.80 -7.42
N ALA A 37 -8.65 -4.60 -7.46
CA ALA A 37 -9.40 -4.61 -8.71
C ALA A 37 -8.95 -3.52 -9.69
N LYS A 38 -8.71 -2.30 -9.21
CA LYS A 38 -8.22 -1.19 -10.04
C LYS A 38 -6.79 -1.42 -10.53
N TYR A 39 -5.91 -1.91 -9.66
CA TYR A 39 -4.53 -2.25 -10.01
C TYR A 39 -4.50 -3.28 -11.15
N LEU A 40 -5.32 -4.33 -11.07
CA LEU A 40 -5.41 -5.34 -12.12
C LEU A 40 -6.00 -4.82 -13.42
N ALA A 41 -6.99 -3.92 -13.34
CA ALA A 41 -7.60 -3.31 -14.52
C ALA A 41 -6.64 -2.34 -15.25
N LEU A 42 -5.80 -1.62 -14.51
CA LEU A 42 -4.89 -0.61 -15.04
C LEU A 42 -3.48 -1.16 -15.35
N GLY A 43 -3.06 -2.23 -14.67
CA GLY A 43 -1.69 -2.76 -14.73
C GLY A 43 -0.66 -1.92 -13.96
N HIS A 44 -1.07 -0.96 -13.12
CA HIS A 44 -0.20 -0.06 -12.34
C HIS A 44 -0.95 0.50 -11.11
N CYS A 45 -0.28 1.15 -10.12
CA CYS A 45 -0.99 1.71 -8.95
C CYS A 45 -2.00 2.75 -9.43
N PRO A 46 -3.29 2.63 -9.03
CA PRO A 46 -4.34 3.58 -9.40
C PRO A 46 -4.13 5.04 -8.94
N CYS A 47 -3.16 5.29 -8.06
CA CYS A 47 -2.84 6.62 -7.52
C CYS A 47 -1.54 7.19 -8.09
N VAL A 48 -0.66 6.35 -8.65
CA VAL A 48 0.64 6.76 -9.20
C VAL A 48 0.92 5.93 -10.46
N GLU A 49 0.68 6.51 -11.63
CA GLU A 49 0.80 5.83 -12.93
C GLU A 49 2.20 5.24 -13.17
N SER A 50 3.26 5.93 -12.75
CA SER A 50 4.64 5.46 -12.92
C SER A 50 4.99 4.21 -12.11
N ARG A 51 4.08 3.70 -11.26
CA ARG A 51 4.31 2.53 -10.41
C ARG A 51 3.59 1.31 -10.95
N GLU A 52 4.32 0.52 -11.73
CA GLU A 52 3.81 -0.64 -12.47
C GLU A 52 3.49 -1.86 -11.57
N ALA A 53 4.07 -1.90 -10.36
CA ALA A 53 3.93 -3.00 -9.41
C ALA A 53 3.27 -2.56 -8.11
N CYS A 54 2.49 -3.47 -7.51
CA CYS A 54 1.92 -3.31 -6.18
C CYS A 54 2.12 -4.63 -5.39
N PRO A 55 2.85 -4.62 -4.25
CA PRO A 55 3.52 -3.49 -3.61
C PRO A 55 4.67 -2.93 -4.46
N CYS A 56 4.80 -1.59 -4.51
CA CYS A 56 5.90 -0.92 -5.20
C CYS A 56 7.13 -0.80 -4.29
N SER A 57 8.33 -0.77 -4.89
CA SER A 57 9.61 -0.57 -4.19
C SER A 57 9.62 0.69 -3.31
N ASP A 58 8.92 1.73 -3.75
CA ASP A 58 8.85 3.02 -3.06
C ASP A 58 7.90 3.05 -1.86
N VAL A 59 7.07 2.01 -1.64
CA VAL A 59 6.15 1.96 -0.49
C VAL A 59 6.87 2.23 0.82
N LEU A 60 8.01 1.58 1.06
CA LEU A 60 8.74 1.72 2.32
C LEU A 60 9.27 3.15 2.50
N SER A 61 9.77 3.76 1.41
CA SER A 61 10.22 5.15 1.39
C SER A 61 9.07 6.13 1.67
N ASP A 62 7.89 5.92 1.08
CA ASP A 62 6.72 6.76 1.33
C ASP A 62 6.23 6.61 2.77
N VAL A 63 6.17 5.38 3.26
CA VAL A 63 5.78 5.06 4.64
C VAL A 63 6.76 5.71 5.62
N GLU A 64 8.07 5.66 5.38
CA GLU A 64 9.05 6.29 6.25
C GLU A 64 8.88 7.82 6.31
N LYS A 65 8.55 8.45 5.18
CA LYS A 65 8.41 9.90 5.05
C LYS A 65 7.06 10.42 5.54
N THR A 66 5.97 9.73 5.21
CA THR A 66 4.59 10.22 5.40
C THR A 66 3.75 9.36 6.33
N GLY A 67 4.24 8.17 6.70
CA GLY A 67 3.53 7.17 7.49
C GLY A 67 2.63 6.24 6.66
N ARG A 68 2.52 6.44 5.35
CA ARG A 68 1.72 5.59 4.44
C ARG A 68 2.26 5.60 3.02
N CYS A 69 1.85 4.64 2.19
CA CYS A 69 2.05 4.75 0.76
C CYS A 69 1.12 5.81 0.15
N GLU A 70 1.46 6.30 -1.05
CA GLU A 70 0.64 7.28 -1.79
C GLU A 70 -0.80 6.81 -1.99
N CYS A 71 -0.98 5.51 -2.23
CA CYS A 71 -2.29 4.90 -2.46
C CYS A 71 -3.08 4.68 -1.13
N GLY A 72 -2.45 4.88 0.04
CA GLY A 72 -3.05 4.74 1.38
C GLY A 72 -3.41 3.31 1.81
N ILE A 73 -3.03 2.30 1.02
CA ILE A 73 -3.34 0.88 1.27
C ILE A 73 -2.42 0.27 2.30
N LEU A 74 -1.14 0.65 2.28
CA LEU A 74 -0.13 0.24 3.24
C LEU A 74 0.24 1.45 4.09
N PHE A 75 0.22 1.30 5.40
CA PHE A 75 0.59 2.36 6.32
C PHE A 75 1.21 1.83 7.59
N ASP A 76 2.04 2.65 8.21
CA ASP A 76 2.68 2.34 9.48
C ASP A 76 2.02 3.18 10.60
N PRO A 77 1.28 2.53 11.52
CA PRO A 77 0.58 3.25 12.57
C PRO A 77 1.54 3.93 13.56
N GLU A 78 2.71 3.35 13.84
CA GLU A 78 3.71 3.93 14.74
C GLU A 78 4.31 5.20 14.13
N ARG A 79 4.58 5.16 12.82
CA ARG A 79 5.12 6.28 12.07
C ARG A 79 4.10 7.40 11.94
N LEU A 80 2.83 7.08 11.65
CA LEU A 80 1.75 8.06 11.66
C LEU A 80 1.58 8.71 13.04
N CYS A 81 1.61 7.93 14.12
CA CYS A 81 1.55 8.47 15.49
C CYS A 81 2.75 9.38 15.78
N THR A 82 3.96 8.98 15.42
CA THR A 82 5.18 9.78 15.59
C THR A 82 5.11 11.11 14.83
N LEU A 83 4.62 11.10 13.59
CA LEU A 83 4.44 12.30 12.77
C LEU A 83 3.34 13.23 13.31
N LYS A 84 2.27 12.65 13.87
CA LYS A 84 1.16 13.41 14.46
C LYS A 84 1.54 14.02 15.81
N GLY A 85 2.38 13.34 16.61
CA GLY A 85 2.93 13.85 17.86
C GLY A 85 3.78 15.12 17.67
N ARG A 86 4.38 15.33 16.49
CA ARG A 86 5.09 16.58 16.16
C ARG A 86 4.19 17.75 15.79
N ARG A 87 2.87 17.56 15.68
CA ARG A 87 1.90 18.62 15.31
C ARG A 87 1.05 19.08 16.50
N GLY A 88 1.39 18.67 17.72
CA GLY A 88 0.59 18.88 18.93
C GLY A 88 1.32 19.59 20.07
N ASP A 89 2.29 20.47 19.77
CA ASP A 89 2.84 21.41 20.75
C ASP A 89 2.88 22.81 20.10
N HIS A 90 1.77 23.53 20.21
CA HIS A 90 1.73 25.00 20.16
C HIS A 90 0.54 25.48 20.99
#